data_AF-A0A7L4ZIN1-F1
#
_entry.id   AF-A0A7L4ZIN1-F1
#
_cell.length_a   1.000
_cell.length_b   1.000
_cell.length_c   1.000
_cell.angle_alpha   90.00
_cell.angle_beta   90.00
_cell.angle_gamma   90.00
#
_symmetry.space_group_name_H-M   'P 1'
#
loop_
_entity.id
_entity.type
_entity.pdbx_description
1 polymer ?
#
loop_
_entity_poly.entity_id
_entity_poly.type
_entity_poly.pdbx_seq_one_letter_code
_entity_poly.pdbx_strand_id
1 'polypeptide(L)'
;MSSLKFLVTTIFSDQSSSMKRTLVKFRNSAFRNFIRKHEKYAPIIFFIGGFIFDSLTLGRIDRVYDLVMLTSHMTLLTITLYLFNLADDNKWENTFLEKYEEYFPLAIQFFFGGLSSAYVIYFSRSVSLSKTGTFFAILVLLLIANEFLKKRISNKYLQFSVYYFISFTFFAFMIPVILKEINTTIFIISGIISTVMTILLILFIYFSSPSTKSEVKLPKLLGIILSMYLFINVLYYFNMIPPVPLALDKGMVAHNITKENNEYVVTYESDEWYIFWRDHKIKFFHNPNERVYVFSSIFAPTDLNKAVSHRWNYFDPATATWQVTDEITYEIVGGRDNGFRGYTYKENVIDGLWKVEVVTTEEDLLLGVIDFEIISETPKKAPKLITRKF
;
A
#
# COMPACT_ATOMS: atom_id res chain seq x y z
N MET A 1 36.19 -23.07 -57.31
CA MET A 1 34.86 -23.15 -56.65
C MET A 1 34.72 -24.28 -55.60
N SER A 2 35.81 -25.00 -55.23
CA SER A 2 35.76 -26.09 -54.24
C SER A 2 36.34 -25.76 -52.85
N SER A 3 37.22 -24.76 -52.73
CA SER A 3 37.86 -24.38 -51.44
C SER A 3 36.92 -23.58 -50.52
N LEU A 4 36.05 -22.71 -51.06
CA LEU A 4 35.12 -21.90 -50.25
C LEU A 4 33.95 -22.71 -49.66
N LYS A 5 33.52 -23.80 -50.31
CA LYS A 5 32.46 -24.68 -49.78
C LYS A 5 32.94 -25.51 -48.59
N PHE A 6 34.22 -25.84 -48.51
CA PHE A 6 34.76 -26.60 -47.38
C PHE A 6 34.85 -25.73 -46.11
N LEU A 7 35.35 -24.50 -46.24
CA LEU A 7 35.52 -23.59 -45.09
C LEU A 7 34.18 -23.18 -44.43
N VAL A 8 33.15 -22.95 -45.24
CA VAL A 8 31.81 -22.58 -44.74
C VAL A 8 31.14 -23.77 -44.03
N THR A 9 31.31 -24.99 -44.54
CA THR A 9 30.67 -26.17 -43.95
C THR A 9 31.31 -26.56 -42.60
N THR A 10 32.60 -26.33 -42.41
CA THR A 10 33.30 -26.61 -41.14
C THR A 10 33.00 -25.57 -40.05
N ILE A 11 32.81 -24.30 -40.41
CA ILE A 11 32.50 -23.23 -39.43
C ILE A 11 31.05 -23.34 -38.91
N PHE A 12 30.09 -23.71 -39.79
CA PHE A 12 28.69 -23.88 -39.39
C PHE A 12 28.44 -25.18 -38.59
N SER A 13 29.22 -26.24 -38.81
CA SER A 13 29.09 -27.47 -38.02
C SER A 13 29.64 -27.30 -36.59
N ASP A 14 30.69 -26.50 -36.41
CA ASP A 14 31.33 -26.28 -35.12
C ASP A 14 30.55 -25.30 -34.22
N GLN A 15 29.92 -24.26 -34.79
CA GLN A 15 28.99 -23.39 -34.04
C GLN A 15 27.72 -24.11 -33.57
N SER A 16 27.20 -25.04 -34.37
CA SER A 16 26.06 -25.91 -34.00
C SER A 16 26.42 -26.86 -32.85
N SER A 17 27.65 -27.38 -32.84
CA SER A 17 28.16 -28.26 -31.78
C SER A 17 28.39 -27.50 -30.46
N SER A 18 28.91 -26.27 -30.55
CA SER A 18 29.18 -25.35 -29.44
C SER A 18 27.87 -24.84 -28.78
N MET A 19 26.87 -24.44 -29.57
CA MET A 19 25.54 -24.07 -29.04
C MET A 19 24.87 -25.25 -28.34
N LYS A 20 24.92 -26.46 -28.92
CA LYS A 20 24.35 -27.67 -28.29
C LYS A 20 25.08 -28.02 -26.99
N ARG A 21 26.41 -27.88 -26.93
CA ARG A 21 27.19 -28.07 -25.68
C ARG A 21 26.86 -27.04 -24.60
N THR A 22 26.61 -25.78 -24.98
CA THR A 22 26.26 -24.70 -24.05
C THR A 22 24.84 -24.85 -23.50
N LEU A 23 23.89 -25.24 -24.37
CA LEU A 23 22.53 -25.63 -23.99
C LEU A 23 22.50 -26.85 -23.07
N VAL A 24 23.37 -27.85 -23.29
CA VAL A 24 23.49 -29.03 -22.42
C VAL A 24 24.16 -28.69 -21.08
N LYS A 25 25.14 -27.78 -21.05
CA LYS A 25 25.74 -27.27 -19.80
C LYS A 25 24.73 -26.50 -18.94
N PHE A 26 23.83 -25.73 -19.55
CA PHE A 26 22.69 -25.10 -18.86
C PHE A 26 21.59 -26.09 -18.47
N ARG A 27 21.40 -27.16 -19.25
CA ARG A 27 20.45 -28.25 -18.94
C ARG A 27 20.86 -29.07 -17.71
N ASN A 28 22.17 -29.19 -17.44
CA ASN A 28 22.75 -29.94 -16.32
C ASN A 28 23.43 -29.04 -15.27
N SER A 29 23.07 -27.76 -15.16
CA SER A 29 23.67 -26.89 -14.15
C SER A 29 23.13 -27.22 -12.75
N ALA A 30 24.01 -27.21 -11.74
CA ALA A 30 23.62 -27.35 -10.33
C ALA A 30 22.54 -26.33 -9.92
N PHE A 31 22.54 -25.16 -10.57
CA PHE A 31 21.54 -24.11 -10.42
C PHE A 31 20.14 -24.53 -10.89
N ARG A 32 20.03 -25.20 -12.05
CA ARG A 32 18.73 -25.71 -12.54
C ARG A 32 18.18 -26.82 -11.65
N ASN A 33 19.04 -27.73 -11.17
CA ASN A 33 18.63 -28.79 -10.24
C ASN A 33 18.27 -28.22 -8.85
N PHE A 34 18.94 -27.17 -8.39
CA PHE A 34 18.59 -26.44 -7.17
C PHE A 34 17.23 -25.72 -7.30
N ILE A 35 16.97 -25.06 -8.43
CA ILE A 35 15.67 -24.43 -8.73
C ILE A 35 14.56 -25.48 -8.82
N ARG A 36 14.76 -26.59 -9.54
CA ARG A 36 13.75 -27.68 -9.60
C ARG A 36 13.47 -28.30 -8.23
N LYS A 37 14.50 -28.43 -7.39
CA LYS A 37 14.35 -28.96 -6.02
C LYS A 37 13.58 -28.00 -5.10
N HIS A 38 13.59 -26.69 -5.41
CA HIS A 38 12.89 -25.65 -4.64
C HIS A 38 11.75 -24.98 -5.45
N GLU A 39 11.29 -25.61 -6.52
CA GLU A 39 10.26 -25.06 -7.42
C GLU A 39 8.94 -24.79 -6.67
N LYS A 40 8.68 -25.56 -5.60
CA LYS A 40 7.58 -25.35 -4.65
C LYS A 40 7.61 -23.98 -3.95
N TYR A 41 8.80 -23.40 -3.77
CA TYR A 41 8.99 -22.10 -3.12
C TYR A 41 9.18 -20.95 -4.11
N ALA A 42 9.37 -21.24 -5.40
CA ALA A 42 9.59 -20.22 -6.42
C ALA A 42 8.47 -19.17 -6.45
N PRO A 43 7.17 -19.51 -6.37
CA PRO A 43 6.12 -18.49 -6.35
C PRO A 43 6.17 -17.59 -5.12
N ILE A 44 6.48 -18.15 -3.94
CA ILE A 44 6.65 -17.39 -2.70
C ILE A 44 7.85 -16.44 -2.81
N ILE A 45 8.96 -16.89 -3.39
CA ILE A 45 10.16 -16.06 -3.59
C ILE A 45 9.90 -14.94 -4.60
N PHE A 46 9.18 -15.23 -5.70
CA PHE A 46 8.79 -14.21 -6.67
C PHE A 46 7.81 -13.20 -6.07
N PHE A 47 6.88 -13.67 -5.25
CA PHE A 47 5.95 -12.82 -4.50
C PHE A 47 6.69 -11.89 -3.53
N ILE A 48 7.58 -12.43 -2.69
CA ILE A 48 8.39 -11.63 -1.76
C ILE A 48 9.29 -10.67 -2.53
N GLY A 49 9.92 -11.13 -3.61
CA GLY A 49 10.79 -10.30 -4.45
C GLY A 49 10.03 -9.16 -5.13
N GLY A 50 8.84 -9.43 -5.66
CA GLY A 50 7.93 -8.42 -6.22
C GLY A 50 7.50 -7.41 -5.17
N PHE A 51 7.10 -7.88 -3.98
CA PHE A 51 6.73 -7.00 -2.87
C PHE A 51 7.91 -6.12 -2.40
N ILE A 52 9.12 -6.66 -2.31
CA ILE A 52 10.33 -5.88 -2.00
C ILE A 52 10.60 -4.85 -3.10
N PHE A 53 10.50 -5.24 -4.37
CA PHE A 53 10.68 -4.33 -5.50
C PHE A 53 9.65 -3.19 -5.48
N ASP A 54 8.38 -3.51 -5.24
CA ASP A 54 7.31 -2.53 -5.08
C ASP A 54 7.58 -1.61 -3.89
N SER A 55 8.03 -2.15 -2.76
CA SER A 55 8.39 -1.34 -1.58
C SER A 55 9.55 -0.38 -1.83
N LEU A 56 10.46 -0.71 -2.74
CA LEU A 56 11.59 0.14 -3.11
C LEU A 56 11.23 1.16 -4.21
N THR A 57 10.28 0.83 -5.07
CA THR A 57 9.89 1.67 -6.22
C THR A 57 8.74 2.63 -5.89
N LEU A 58 7.80 2.21 -5.04
CA LEU A 58 6.67 3.01 -4.56
C LEU A 58 7.13 3.97 -3.45
N GLY A 59 7.63 5.13 -3.87
CA GLY A 59 8.20 6.13 -2.99
C GLY A 59 7.18 7.11 -2.41
N ARG A 60 6.34 7.72 -3.26
CA ARG A 60 5.42 8.81 -2.90
C ARG A 60 4.06 8.57 -3.54
N ILE A 61 3.05 8.31 -2.71
CA ILE A 61 1.68 7.95 -3.10
C ILE A 61 1.09 8.84 -4.23
N ASP A 62 1.48 10.12 -4.33
CA ASP A 62 0.97 11.09 -5.32
C ASP A 62 1.94 11.45 -6.44
N ARG A 63 3.01 10.68 -6.64
CA ARG A 63 3.86 10.87 -7.81
C ARG A 63 3.05 10.53 -9.05
N VAL A 64 3.16 11.35 -10.10
CA VAL A 64 2.53 11.06 -11.42
C VAL A 64 2.83 9.62 -11.87
N TYR A 65 4.04 9.13 -11.59
CA TYR A 65 4.43 7.75 -11.83
C TYR A 65 3.52 6.73 -11.12
N ASP A 66 3.25 6.92 -9.83
CA ASP A 66 2.46 6.01 -9.01
C ASP A 66 0.99 6.03 -9.44
N LEU A 67 0.44 7.20 -9.77
CA LEU A 67 -0.92 7.34 -10.33
C LEU A 67 -1.06 6.67 -11.69
N VAL A 68 -0.09 6.87 -12.59
CA VAL A 68 -0.08 6.23 -13.92
C VAL A 68 0.07 4.72 -13.78
N MET A 69 0.93 4.25 -12.87
CA MET A 69 1.12 2.83 -12.60
C MET A 69 -0.17 2.18 -12.12
N LEU A 70 -0.80 2.72 -11.07
CA LEU A 70 -2.07 2.19 -10.54
C LEU A 70 -3.19 2.23 -11.58
N THR A 71 -3.32 3.32 -12.32
CA THR A 71 -4.35 3.48 -13.36
C THR A 71 -4.14 2.47 -14.49
N SER A 72 -2.89 2.27 -14.91
CA SER A 72 -2.54 1.29 -15.95
C SER A 72 -2.85 -0.12 -15.47
N HIS A 73 -2.48 -0.48 -14.23
CA HIS A 73 -2.76 -1.80 -13.69
C HIS A 73 -4.26 -2.06 -13.56
N MET A 74 -5.04 -1.10 -13.09
CA MET A 74 -6.50 -1.23 -13.03
C MET A 74 -7.10 -1.40 -14.42
N THR A 75 -6.71 -0.55 -15.37
CA THR A 75 -7.23 -0.61 -16.75
C THR A 75 -6.89 -1.94 -17.42
N LEU A 76 -5.64 -2.39 -17.29
CA LEU A 76 -5.19 -3.66 -17.85
C LEU A 76 -5.83 -4.86 -17.14
N LEU A 77 -6.05 -4.78 -15.83
CA LEU A 77 -6.82 -5.79 -15.10
C LEU A 77 -8.24 -5.89 -15.64
N THR A 78 -8.96 -4.76 -15.80
CA THR A 78 -10.32 -4.72 -16.36
C THR A 78 -10.38 -5.32 -17.76
N ILE A 79 -9.44 -4.94 -18.64
CA ILE A 79 -9.37 -5.45 -20.01
C ILE A 79 -9.08 -6.96 -20.00
N THR A 80 -8.08 -7.40 -19.26
CA THR A 80 -7.70 -8.82 -19.21
C THR A 80 -8.81 -9.67 -18.60
N LEU A 81 -9.56 -9.16 -17.61
CA LEU A 81 -10.71 -9.83 -17.02
C LEU A 81 -11.82 -10.06 -18.05
N TYR A 82 -12.07 -9.04 -18.88
CA TYR A 82 -13.01 -9.14 -20.00
C TYR A 82 -12.54 -10.18 -21.01
N LEU A 83 -11.29 -10.11 -21.46
CA LEU A 83 -10.72 -11.07 -22.43
C LEU A 83 -10.79 -12.51 -21.92
N PHE A 84 -10.46 -12.73 -20.64
CA PHE A 84 -10.49 -14.03 -19.99
C PHE A 84 -11.89 -14.65 -19.98
N ASN A 85 -12.92 -13.90 -19.57
CA ASN A 85 -14.28 -14.45 -19.49
C ASN A 85 -14.91 -14.74 -20.85
N LEU A 86 -14.33 -14.24 -21.94
CA LEU A 86 -14.77 -14.50 -23.30
C LEU A 86 -14.01 -15.66 -23.96
N ALA A 87 -12.86 -16.06 -23.40
CA ALA A 87 -12.04 -17.15 -23.94
C ALA A 87 -12.76 -18.50 -23.86
N ASP A 88 -13.51 -18.75 -22.78
CA ASP A 88 -14.29 -19.99 -22.59
C ASP A 88 -15.38 -20.19 -23.67
N ASP A 89 -15.77 -19.13 -24.38
CA ASP A 89 -16.76 -19.17 -25.46
C ASP A 89 -16.13 -19.31 -26.86
N ASN A 90 -14.85 -19.67 -26.96
CA ASN A 90 -14.05 -19.72 -28.19
C ASN A 90 -14.08 -18.42 -28.99
N LYS A 91 -14.31 -17.28 -28.32
CA LYS A 91 -14.52 -16.00 -29.00
C LYS A 91 -13.26 -15.49 -29.71
N TRP A 92 -12.09 -15.98 -29.29
CA TRP A 92 -10.82 -15.59 -29.88
C TRP A 92 -10.27 -16.61 -30.88
N GLU A 93 -10.98 -17.69 -31.19
CA GLU A 93 -10.58 -18.69 -32.18
C GLU A 93 -10.37 -18.02 -33.56
N ASN A 94 -9.26 -18.32 -34.22
CA ASN A 94 -8.81 -17.72 -35.48
C ASN A 94 -8.48 -16.22 -35.39
N THR A 95 -8.33 -15.66 -34.20
CA THR A 95 -7.87 -14.27 -34.00
C THR A 95 -6.43 -14.22 -33.51
N PHE A 96 -5.82 -13.02 -33.50
CA PHE A 96 -4.48 -12.86 -32.93
C PHE A 96 -4.41 -13.16 -31.42
N LEU A 97 -5.55 -13.10 -30.72
CA LEU A 97 -5.66 -13.25 -29.27
C LEU A 97 -5.69 -14.71 -28.82
N GLU A 98 -6.02 -15.66 -29.70
CA GLU A 98 -6.06 -17.10 -29.41
C GLU A 98 -4.76 -17.60 -28.74
N LYS A 99 -3.61 -17.15 -29.28
CA LYS A 99 -2.27 -17.52 -28.78
C LYS A 99 -1.99 -17.03 -27.37
N TYR A 100 -2.75 -16.05 -26.90
CA TYR A 100 -2.53 -15.39 -25.62
C TYR A 100 -3.54 -15.81 -24.54
N GLU A 101 -4.56 -16.61 -24.87
CA GLU A 101 -5.60 -17.04 -23.93
C GLU A 101 -5.04 -17.73 -22.68
N GLU A 102 -4.05 -18.61 -22.87
CA GLU A 102 -3.38 -19.34 -21.78
C GLU A 102 -2.72 -18.39 -20.76
N TYR A 103 -2.37 -17.17 -21.17
CA TYR A 103 -1.68 -16.19 -20.33
C TYR A 103 -2.64 -15.23 -19.61
N PHE A 104 -3.94 -15.18 -19.95
CA PHE A 104 -4.87 -14.29 -19.28
C PHE A 104 -4.97 -14.51 -17.76
N PRO A 105 -5.03 -15.75 -17.23
CA PRO A 105 -4.98 -15.97 -15.78
C PRO A 105 -3.72 -15.42 -15.12
N LEU A 106 -2.57 -15.54 -15.79
CA LEU A 106 -1.28 -15.05 -15.30
C LEU A 106 -1.25 -13.52 -15.29
N ALA A 107 -1.77 -12.89 -16.33
CA ALA A 107 -1.89 -11.44 -16.41
C ALA A 107 -2.84 -10.88 -15.35
N ILE A 108 -3.99 -11.53 -15.11
CA ILE A 108 -4.90 -11.17 -14.01
C ILE A 108 -4.17 -11.26 -12.67
N GLN A 109 -3.48 -12.38 -12.39
CA GLN A 109 -2.72 -12.57 -11.16
C GLN A 109 -1.63 -11.51 -10.97
N PHE A 110 -0.95 -11.12 -12.06
CA PHE A 110 0.08 -10.09 -12.06
C PHE A 110 -0.50 -8.72 -11.71
N PHE A 111 -1.51 -8.24 -12.45
CA PHE A 111 -2.08 -6.91 -12.19
C PHE A 111 -2.76 -6.83 -10.83
N PHE A 112 -3.49 -7.88 -10.45
CA PHE A 112 -4.09 -7.97 -9.13
C PHE A 112 -3.03 -7.97 -8.02
N GLY A 113 -1.95 -8.74 -8.19
CA GLY A 113 -0.84 -8.78 -7.26
C GLY A 113 -0.16 -7.43 -7.08
N GLY A 114 0.14 -6.75 -8.18
CA GLY A 114 0.75 -5.41 -8.16
C GLY A 114 -0.13 -4.38 -7.46
N LEU A 115 -1.45 -4.38 -7.73
CA LEU A 115 -2.39 -3.49 -7.05
C LEU A 115 -2.50 -3.79 -5.55
N SER A 116 -2.64 -5.07 -5.20
CA SER A 116 -2.71 -5.50 -3.80
C SER A 116 -1.44 -5.16 -3.03
N SER A 117 -0.28 -5.32 -3.68
CA SER A 117 1.04 -5.00 -3.14
C SER A 117 1.14 -3.50 -2.87
N ALA A 118 0.78 -2.67 -3.85
CA ALA A 118 0.74 -1.22 -3.70
C ALA A 118 -0.18 -0.78 -2.56
N TYR A 119 -1.37 -1.38 -2.44
CA TYR A 119 -2.28 -1.06 -1.34
C TYR A 119 -1.70 -1.46 0.02
N VAL A 120 -1.11 -2.65 0.16
CA VAL A 120 -0.45 -3.04 1.42
C VAL A 120 0.65 -2.03 1.78
N ILE A 121 1.47 -1.62 0.82
CA ILE A 121 2.56 -0.66 1.06
C ILE A 121 1.99 0.70 1.51
N TYR A 122 1.02 1.26 0.79
CA TYR A 122 0.46 2.57 1.13
C TYR A 122 -0.29 2.57 2.45
N PHE A 123 -1.12 1.55 2.69
CA PHE A 123 -1.86 1.45 3.95
C PHE A 123 -0.92 1.14 5.12
N SER A 124 0.16 0.37 4.94
CA SER A 124 1.12 0.11 6.03
C SER A 124 1.76 1.38 6.60
N ARG A 125 1.91 2.43 5.79
CA ARG A 125 2.43 3.73 6.22
C ARG A 125 1.40 4.55 7.00
N SER A 126 0.11 4.34 6.75
CA SER A 126 -0.99 5.04 7.44
C SER A 126 -1.51 4.31 8.68
N VAL A 127 -1.04 3.09 8.97
CA VAL A 127 -1.63 2.24 10.01
C VAL A 127 -0.99 2.51 11.37
N SER A 128 -1.78 3.08 12.29
CA SER A 128 -1.58 2.78 13.71
C SER A 128 -2.10 1.37 13.98
N LEU A 129 -1.29 0.50 14.61
CA LEU A 129 -1.59 -0.93 14.78
C LEU A 129 -2.91 -1.25 15.54
N SER A 130 -3.57 -0.25 16.14
CA SER A 130 -4.77 -0.44 16.96
C SER A 130 -6.08 -0.40 16.16
N LYS A 131 -6.45 0.73 15.54
CA LYS A 131 -7.78 0.92 14.93
C LYS A 131 -7.90 0.42 13.49
N THR A 132 -6.88 0.65 12.66
CA THR A 132 -6.92 0.36 11.21
C THR A 132 -6.34 -1.01 10.84
N GLY A 133 -5.89 -1.77 11.83
CA GLY A 133 -5.25 -3.08 11.65
C GLY A 133 -6.15 -4.12 10.98
N THR A 134 -7.47 -4.05 11.15
CA THR A 134 -8.40 -5.00 10.50
C THR A 134 -8.43 -4.86 8.99
N PHE A 135 -8.56 -3.63 8.47
CA PHE A 135 -8.54 -3.42 7.01
C PHE A 135 -7.17 -3.78 6.43
N PHE A 136 -6.09 -3.44 7.14
CA PHE A 136 -4.75 -3.85 6.74
C PHE A 136 -4.59 -5.38 6.68
N ALA A 137 -5.13 -6.12 7.67
CA ALA A 137 -5.13 -7.58 7.65
C ALA A 137 -5.90 -8.15 6.45
N ILE A 138 -7.03 -7.53 6.07
CA ILE A 138 -7.78 -7.91 4.86
C ILE A 138 -6.91 -7.72 3.61
N LEU A 139 -6.19 -6.60 3.49
CA LEU A 139 -5.28 -6.36 2.36
C LEU A 139 -4.15 -7.39 2.29
N VAL A 140 -3.52 -7.70 3.43
CA VAL A 140 -2.44 -8.70 3.50
C VAL A 140 -2.97 -10.10 3.15
N LEU A 141 -4.14 -10.48 3.68
CA LEU A 141 -4.78 -11.74 3.33
C LEU A 141 -5.11 -11.83 1.84
N LEU A 142 -5.58 -10.73 1.26
CA LEU A 142 -5.91 -10.64 -0.16
C LEU A 142 -4.65 -10.73 -1.04
N LEU A 143 -3.57 -10.08 -0.62
CA LEU A 143 -2.26 -10.16 -1.27
C LEU A 143 -1.71 -11.60 -1.21
N ILE A 144 -1.79 -12.28 -0.06
CA ILE A 144 -1.39 -13.70 0.08
C ILE A 144 -2.32 -14.61 -0.74
N ALA A 145 -3.62 -14.33 -0.74
CA ALA A 145 -4.61 -15.09 -1.50
C ALA A 145 -4.36 -15.00 -3.02
N ASN A 146 -3.69 -13.94 -3.50
CA ASN A 146 -3.28 -13.82 -4.90
C ASN A 146 -2.53 -15.05 -5.42
N GLU A 147 -1.66 -15.62 -4.58
CA GLU A 147 -0.87 -16.79 -4.97
C GLU A 147 -1.74 -18.00 -5.32
N PHE A 148 -2.91 -18.10 -4.67
CA PHE A 148 -3.88 -19.16 -4.92
C PHE A 148 -4.91 -18.81 -5.99
N LEU A 149 -4.92 -17.57 -6.51
CA LEU A 149 -5.91 -17.11 -7.48
C LEU A 149 -5.80 -17.85 -8.82
N LYS A 150 -4.60 -18.19 -9.31
CA LYS A 150 -4.44 -18.87 -10.62
C LYS A 150 -5.35 -20.10 -10.78
N LYS A 151 -5.49 -20.90 -9.71
CA LYS A 151 -6.29 -22.13 -9.73
C LYS A 151 -7.79 -21.91 -9.48
N ARG A 152 -8.17 -20.74 -8.97
CA ARG A 152 -9.54 -20.42 -8.56
C ARG A 152 -10.17 -19.28 -9.35
N ILE A 153 -9.43 -18.66 -10.28
CA ILE A 153 -9.90 -17.52 -11.08
C ILE A 153 -11.05 -17.90 -12.02
N SER A 154 -11.19 -19.17 -12.37
CA SER A 154 -12.35 -19.70 -13.12
C SER A 154 -13.67 -19.59 -12.35
N ASN A 155 -13.63 -19.47 -11.02
CA ASN A 155 -14.82 -19.18 -10.25
C ASN A 155 -15.21 -17.71 -10.45
N LYS A 156 -16.16 -17.46 -11.35
CA LYS A 156 -16.65 -16.12 -11.71
C LYS A 156 -17.14 -15.31 -10.51
N TYR A 157 -17.74 -15.93 -9.49
CA TYR A 157 -18.13 -15.23 -8.27
C TYR A 157 -16.91 -14.68 -7.52
N LEU A 158 -15.90 -15.51 -7.30
CA LEU A 158 -14.66 -15.09 -6.65
C LEU A 158 -13.97 -13.99 -7.47
N GLN A 159 -13.85 -14.20 -8.77
CA GLN A 159 -13.21 -13.28 -9.70
C GLN A 159 -13.83 -11.88 -9.63
N PHE A 160 -15.15 -11.76 -9.74
CA PHE A 160 -15.84 -10.47 -9.70
C PHE A 160 -15.83 -9.84 -8.31
N SER A 161 -15.93 -10.62 -7.23
CA SER A 161 -15.79 -10.10 -5.87
C SER A 161 -14.41 -9.51 -5.61
N VAL A 162 -13.37 -10.23 -6.01
CA VAL A 162 -11.97 -9.81 -5.86
C VAL A 162 -11.70 -8.56 -6.70
N TYR A 163 -12.16 -8.54 -7.95
CA TYR A 163 -12.09 -7.35 -8.80
C TYR A 163 -12.82 -6.15 -8.18
N TYR A 164 -14.03 -6.35 -7.64
CA TYR A 164 -14.81 -5.28 -7.01
C TYR A 164 -14.08 -4.67 -5.82
N PHE A 165 -13.50 -5.50 -4.94
CA PHE A 165 -12.75 -5.02 -3.78
C PHE A 165 -11.56 -4.15 -4.20
N ILE A 166 -10.80 -4.61 -5.19
CA ILE A 166 -9.66 -3.87 -5.73
C ILE A 166 -10.11 -2.58 -6.40
N SER A 167 -11.18 -2.61 -7.20
CA SER A 167 -11.78 -1.43 -7.82
C SER A 167 -12.24 -0.42 -6.77
N PHE A 168 -12.91 -0.88 -5.71
CA PHE A 168 -13.34 0.01 -4.63
C PHE A 168 -12.13 0.71 -4.00
N THR A 169 -11.12 -0.07 -3.62
CA THR A 169 -9.89 0.46 -3.02
C THR A 169 -9.18 1.44 -3.95
N PHE A 170 -9.12 1.13 -5.25
CA PHE A 170 -8.57 2.03 -6.26
C PHE A 170 -9.30 3.37 -6.33
N PHE A 171 -10.62 3.39 -6.43
CA PHE A 171 -11.36 4.65 -6.54
C PHE A 171 -11.37 5.43 -5.23
N ALA A 172 -11.49 4.73 -4.09
CA ALA A 172 -11.39 5.34 -2.76
C ALA A 172 -10.04 6.02 -2.54
N PHE A 173 -9.00 5.58 -3.25
CA PHE A 173 -7.69 6.20 -3.30
C PHE A 173 -7.59 7.33 -4.34
N MET A 174 -7.96 7.02 -5.58
CA MET A 174 -7.67 7.86 -6.76
C MET A 174 -8.53 9.13 -6.78
N ILE A 175 -9.80 9.06 -6.39
CA ILE A 175 -10.71 10.21 -6.46
C ILE A 175 -10.29 11.31 -5.47
N PRO A 176 -10.01 11.03 -4.18
CA PRO A 176 -9.49 12.06 -3.28
C PRO A 176 -8.21 12.74 -3.77
N VAL A 177 -7.32 11.99 -4.43
CA VAL A 177 -6.09 12.54 -5.01
C VAL A 177 -6.39 13.50 -6.17
N ILE A 178 -7.31 13.13 -7.07
CA ILE A 178 -7.69 13.95 -8.22
C ILE A 178 -8.46 15.20 -7.78
N LEU A 179 -9.42 15.03 -6.86
CA LEU A 179 -10.27 16.12 -6.36
C LEU A 179 -9.55 17.00 -5.32
N LYS A 180 -8.44 16.52 -4.75
CA LYS A 180 -7.68 17.20 -3.69
C LYS A 180 -8.52 17.48 -2.44
N GLU A 181 -9.46 16.59 -2.16
CA GLU A 181 -10.38 16.70 -1.04
C GLU A 181 -10.58 15.31 -0.41
N ILE A 182 -10.59 15.26 0.92
CA ILE A 182 -10.84 14.05 1.70
C ILE A 182 -11.96 14.36 2.68
N ASN A 183 -13.09 13.69 2.46
CA ASN A 183 -14.25 13.69 3.34
C ASN A 183 -15.11 12.44 3.06
N THR A 184 -16.10 12.21 3.92
CA THR A 184 -17.01 11.07 3.82
C THR A 184 -17.82 11.06 2.52
N THR A 185 -18.20 12.24 1.99
CA THR A 185 -18.96 12.35 0.74
C THR A 185 -18.13 11.81 -0.44
N ILE A 186 -16.86 12.17 -0.51
CA ILE A 186 -15.95 11.72 -1.57
C ILE A 186 -15.69 10.22 -1.46
N PHE A 187 -15.55 9.67 -0.25
CA PHE A 187 -15.44 8.23 -0.04
C PHE A 187 -16.66 7.48 -0.57
N ILE A 188 -17.87 7.96 -0.25
CA ILE A 188 -19.13 7.36 -0.73
C ILE A 188 -19.23 7.46 -2.26
N ILE A 189 -18.94 8.63 -2.86
CA ILE A 189 -18.91 8.82 -4.31
C ILE A 189 -17.94 7.85 -4.98
N SER A 190 -16.76 7.65 -4.38
CA SER A 190 -15.75 6.70 -4.86
C SER A 190 -16.27 5.27 -4.87
N GLY A 191 -16.95 4.86 -3.80
CA GLY A 191 -17.61 3.57 -3.73
C GLY A 191 -18.72 3.39 -4.76
N ILE A 192 -19.53 4.42 -4.99
CA ILE A 192 -20.60 4.41 -6.00
C ILE A 192 -20.01 4.27 -7.40
N ILE A 193 -19.00 5.08 -7.75
CA ILE A 193 -18.33 5.02 -9.05
C ILE A 193 -17.72 3.64 -9.28
N SER A 194 -17.00 3.08 -8.30
CA SER A 194 -16.47 1.72 -8.38
C SER A 194 -17.56 0.67 -8.62
N THR A 195 -18.68 0.80 -7.93
CA THR A 195 -19.82 -0.11 -8.04
C THR A 195 -20.45 -0.04 -9.44
N VAL A 196 -20.68 1.17 -9.95
CA VAL A 196 -21.21 1.38 -11.31
C VAL A 196 -20.25 0.79 -12.35
N MET A 197 -18.95 1.10 -12.28
CA MET A 197 -17.96 0.60 -13.24
C MET A 197 -17.84 -0.93 -13.21
N THR A 198 -17.91 -1.52 -12.02
CA THR A 198 -17.89 -2.98 -11.85
C THR A 198 -19.16 -3.64 -12.39
N ILE A 199 -20.34 -3.06 -12.12
CA ILE A 199 -21.61 -3.55 -12.66
C ILE A 199 -21.61 -3.45 -14.19
N LEU A 200 -21.12 -2.34 -14.77
CA LEU A 200 -21.01 -2.19 -16.21
C LEU A 200 -20.12 -3.27 -16.84
N LEU A 201 -18.95 -3.54 -16.24
CA LEU A 201 -18.07 -4.62 -16.68
C LEU A 201 -18.77 -5.99 -16.60
N ILE A 202 -19.42 -6.29 -15.48
CA ILE A 202 -20.15 -7.55 -15.28
C ILE A 202 -21.27 -7.69 -16.30
N LEU A 203 -22.07 -6.66 -16.53
CA LEU A 203 -23.15 -6.69 -17.51
C LEU A 203 -22.58 -6.87 -18.92
N PHE A 204 -21.50 -6.17 -19.27
CA PHE A 204 -20.87 -6.31 -20.58
C PHE A 204 -20.34 -7.72 -20.82
N ILE A 205 -19.68 -8.33 -19.82
CA ILE A 205 -19.25 -9.74 -19.89
C ILE A 205 -20.48 -10.66 -19.93
N TYR A 206 -21.42 -10.49 -19.01
CA TYR A 206 -22.61 -11.32 -18.89
C TYR A 206 -23.39 -11.33 -20.20
N PHE A 207 -23.60 -10.20 -20.87
CA PHE A 207 -24.31 -10.17 -22.15
C PHE A 207 -23.50 -10.73 -23.32
N SER A 208 -22.17 -10.58 -23.29
CA SER A 208 -21.25 -11.00 -24.34
C SER A 208 -20.83 -12.48 -24.28
N SER A 209 -20.97 -13.14 -23.12
CA SER A 209 -20.45 -14.48 -22.83
C SER A 209 -21.57 -15.46 -22.44
N PRO A 210 -21.95 -16.39 -23.33
CA PRO A 210 -22.92 -17.45 -23.01
C PRO A 210 -22.52 -18.31 -21.81
N SER A 211 -21.24 -18.71 -21.69
CA SER A 211 -20.73 -19.46 -20.54
C SER A 211 -20.95 -18.71 -19.23
N THR A 212 -20.65 -17.41 -19.18
CA THR A 212 -20.90 -16.56 -18.01
C THR A 212 -22.37 -16.53 -17.62
N LYS A 213 -23.29 -16.41 -18.59
CA LYS A 213 -24.75 -16.44 -18.30
C LYS A 213 -25.17 -17.76 -17.66
N SER A 214 -24.56 -18.87 -18.08
CA SER A 214 -24.91 -20.20 -17.60
C SER A 214 -24.42 -20.48 -16.17
N GLU A 215 -23.26 -19.93 -15.82
CA GLU A 215 -22.61 -20.16 -14.52
C GLU A 215 -23.04 -19.17 -13.43
N VAL A 216 -23.35 -17.92 -13.83
CA VAL A 216 -23.59 -16.83 -12.88
C VAL A 216 -25.07 -16.46 -12.83
N LYS A 217 -25.65 -16.63 -11.64
CA LYS A 217 -26.93 -16.00 -11.31
C LYS A 217 -26.70 -14.53 -10.98
N LEU A 218 -27.09 -13.64 -11.90
CA LEU A 218 -26.86 -12.20 -11.79
C LEU A 218 -27.38 -11.58 -10.46
N PRO A 219 -28.60 -11.90 -9.96
CA PRO A 219 -29.06 -11.34 -8.68
C PRO A 219 -28.18 -11.74 -7.50
N LYS A 220 -27.66 -12.97 -7.49
CA LYS A 220 -26.75 -13.45 -6.44
C LYS A 220 -25.42 -12.68 -6.48
N LEU A 221 -24.87 -12.45 -7.67
CA LEU A 221 -23.63 -11.70 -7.83
C LEU A 221 -23.80 -10.24 -7.40
N LEU A 222 -24.88 -9.59 -7.83
CA LEU A 222 -25.21 -8.22 -7.41
C LEU A 222 -25.41 -8.12 -5.88
N GLY A 223 -26.04 -9.13 -5.26
CA GLY A 223 -26.18 -9.22 -3.81
C GLY A 223 -24.83 -9.30 -3.09
N ILE A 224 -23.86 -10.03 -3.64
CA ILE A 224 -22.49 -10.09 -3.09
C ILE A 224 -21.82 -8.71 -3.19
N ILE A 225 -21.90 -8.04 -4.34
CA ILE A 225 -21.30 -6.71 -4.54
C ILE A 225 -21.93 -5.70 -3.58
N LEU A 226 -23.26 -5.70 -3.44
CA LEU A 226 -23.96 -4.84 -2.50
C LEU A 226 -23.54 -5.13 -1.05
N SER A 227 -23.43 -6.42 -0.67
CA SER A 227 -22.95 -6.80 0.66
C SER A 227 -21.52 -6.32 0.91
N MET A 228 -20.64 -6.37 -0.08
CA MET A 228 -19.27 -5.87 0.02
C MET A 228 -19.25 -4.34 0.13
N TYR A 229 -20.07 -3.63 -0.65
CA TYR A 229 -20.21 -2.17 -0.55
C TYR A 229 -20.61 -1.77 0.88
N LEU A 230 -21.65 -2.39 1.42
CA LEU A 230 -22.12 -2.13 2.78
C LEU A 230 -21.06 -2.47 3.82
N PHE A 231 -20.38 -3.61 3.67
CA PHE A 231 -19.31 -4.02 4.57
C PHE A 231 -18.16 -3.00 4.60
N ILE A 232 -17.69 -2.53 3.44
CA ILE A 232 -16.61 -1.53 3.36
C ILE A 232 -17.04 -0.20 3.98
N ASN A 233 -18.30 0.23 3.76
CA ASN A 233 -18.83 1.43 4.40
C ASN A 233 -18.93 1.30 5.92
N VAL A 234 -19.27 0.10 6.44
CA VAL A 234 -19.23 -0.19 7.87
C VAL A 234 -17.81 -0.06 8.42
N LEU A 235 -16.80 -0.62 7.73
CA LEU A 235 -15.40 -0.47 8.13
C LEU A 235 -14.97 1.00 8.14
N TYR A 236 -15.39 1.79 7.15
CA TYR A 236 -15.12 3.23 7.09
C TYR A 236 -15.78 3.97 8.27
N TYR A 237 -17.06 3.72 8.54
CA TYR A 237 -17.80 4.35 9.64
C TYR A 237 -17.17 4.09 11.02
N PHE A 238 -16.63 2.90 11.24
CA PHE A 238 -15.91 2.54 12.46
C PHE A 238 -14.44 2.98 12.48
N ASN A 239 -14.00 3.82 11.54
CA ASN A 239 -12.62 4.31 11.40
C ASN A 239 -11.59 3.15 11.30
N MET A 240 -12.00 2.01 10.73
CA MET A 240 -11.14 0.84 10.52
C MET A 240 -10.39 0.91 9.19
N ILE A 241 -10.77 1.83 8.31
CA ILE A 241 -10.05 2.16 7.08
C ILE A 241 -9.30 3.47 7.32
N PRO A 242 -7.97 3.50 7.17
CA PRO A 242 -7.24 4.75 7.26
C PRO A 242 -7.64 5.69 6.12
N PRO A 243 -7.58 7.01 6.33
CA PRO A 243 -7.91 8.00 5.30
C PRO A 243 -6.79 8.10 4.25
N VAL A 244 -6.59 7.08 3.44
CA VAL A 244 -5.59 7.11 2.35
C VAL A 244 -6.04 8.12 1.29
N PRO A 245 -5.17 9.00 0.74
CA PRO A 245 -3.69 9.02 0.75
C PRO A 245 -2.98 9.61 1.98
N LEU A 246 -3.70 10.07 3.01
CA LEU A 246 -3.05 10.66 4.18
C LEU A 246 -2.38 9.59 5.06
N ALA A 247 -1.14 9.86 5.45
CA ALA A 247 -0.38 9.02 6.36
C ALA A 247 0.55 9.87 7.22
N LEU A 248 0.72 9.54 8.48
CA LEU A 248 1.85 10.05 9.24
C LEU A 248 3.15 9.50 8.63
N ASP A 249 3.98 10.37 8.06
CA ASP A 249 5.29 10.02 7.49
C ASP A 249 6.37 9.98 8.58
N LYS A 250 6.43 11.03 9.40
CA LYS A 250 7.35 11.12 10.54
C LYS A 250 6.60 11.67 11.74
N GLY A 251 6.78 11.04 12.89
CA GLY A 251 6.26 11.52 14.16
C GLY A 251 7.31 11.31 15.24
N MET A 252 7.62 12.34 16.01
CA MET A 252 8.63 12.25 17.06
C MET A 252 8.40 13.25 18.19
N VAL A 253 8.76 12.83 19.40
CA VAL A 253 8.93 13.73 20.54
C VAL A 253 10.30 14.39 20.46
N ALA A 254 10.36 15.69 20.72
CA ALA A 254 11.53 16.53 20.52
C ALA A 254 11.75 17.48 21.70
N HIS A 255 13.03 17.83 21.88
CA HIS A 255 13.51 18.79 22.87
C HIS A 255 13.38 20.24 22.40
N ASN A 256 13.57 20.46 21.10
CA ASN A 256 13.46 21.79 20.52
C ASN A 256 13.06 21.71 19.05
N ILE A 257 12.23 22.67 18.62
CA ILE A 257 11.82 22.86 17.23
C ILE A 257 11.93 24.35 16.90
N THR A 258 12.75 24.66 15.91
CA THR A 258 12.85 26.02 15.35
C THR A 258 12.47 26.00 13.88
N LYS A 259 11.91 27.12 13.39
CA LYS A 259 11.59 27.30 11.97
C LYS A 259 12.64 28.19 11.33
N GLU A 260 13.39 27.65 10.36
CA GLU A 260 14.43 28.37 9.62
C GLU A 260 14.11 28.28 8.12
N ASN A 261 14.01 29.40 7.40
CA ASN A 261 13.81 29.41 5.94
C ASN A 261 12.66 28.51 5.43
N ASN A 262 11.57 28.44 6.19
CA ASN A 262 10.40 27.59 5.91
C ASN A 262 10.61 26.07 6.07
N GLU A 263 11.71 25.65 6.70
CA GLU A 263 11.98 24.28 7.14
C GLU A 263 11.88 24.17 8.67
N TYR A 264 11.56 22.98 9.16
CA TYR A 264 11.56 22.68 10.59
C TYR A 264 12.89 22.05 10.99
N VAL A 265 13.59 22.66 11.94
CA VAL A 265 14.81 22.12 12.54
C VAL A 265 14.42 21.47 13.86
N VAL A 266 14.42 20.15 13.89
CA VAL A 266 13.91 19.34 15.01
C VAL A 266 15.09 18.67 15.72
N THR A 267 15.18 18.87 17.04
CA THR A 267 16.20 18.24 17.89
C THR A 267 15.55 17.22 18.82
N TYR A 268 15.91 15.95 18.66
CA TYR A 268 15.24 14.83 19.33
C TYR A 268 16.22 13.73 19.77
N GLU A 269 15.76 12.81 20.63
CA GLU A 269 16.52 11.63 21.05
C GLU A 269 16.36 10.49 20.03
N SER A 270 17.46 10.08 19.41
CA SER A 270 17.46 8.96 18.47
C SER A 270 17.76 7.64 19.17
N ASP A 271 17.14 6.56 18.71
CA ASP A 271 17.55 5.20 19.06
C ASP A 271 18.90 4.79 18.43
N GLU A 272 19.39 3.63 18.84
CA GLU A 272 20.58 3.01 18.26
C GLU A 272 20.39 2.71 16.77
N TRP A 273 21.47 2.77 16.00
CA TRP A 273 21.45 2.71 14.52
C TRP A 273 20.84 1.42 13.93
N TYR A 274 20.80 0.32 14.70
CA TYR A 274 20.21 -0.95 14.27
C TYR A 274 18.69 -1.01 14.49
N ILE A 275 18.10 -0.05 15.20
CA ILE A 275 16.65 0.12 15.36
C ILE A 275 16.14 0.96 14.19
N PHE A 276 16.07 0.35 13.00
CA PHE A 276 15.68 1.06 11.78
C PHE A 276 14.16 1.22 11.63
N TRP A 277 13.36 0.54 12.45
CA TRP A 277 11.89 0.55 12.38
C TRP A 277 11.25 1.65 13.23
N ARG A 278 12.03 2.44 13.99
CA ARG A 278 11.54 3.51 14.85
C ARG A 278 12.48 4.71 14.77
N ASP A 279 11.93 5.89 14.50
CA ASP A 279 12.73 7.10 14.30
C ASP A 279 13.14 7.79 15.62
N HIS A 280 12.38 7.60 16.72
CA HIS A 280 12.63 8.22 18.02
C HIS A 280 12.67 7.21 19.16
N LYS A 281 13.39 7.58 20.22
CA LYS A 281 13.44 6.80 21.45
C LYS A 281 12.14 6.94 22.23
N ILE A 282 11.55 5.82 22.65
CA ILE A 282 10.32 5.83 23.46
C ILE A 282 10.55 6.57 24.78
N LYS A 283 11.67 6.31 25.45
CA LYS A 283 12.03 6.98 26.70
C LYS A 283 12.59 8.36 26.42
N PHE A 284 11.79 9.38 26.70
CA PHE A 284 12.11 10.78 26.55
C PHE A 284 12.52 11.35 27.91
N PHE A 285 13.80 11.68 28.06
CA PHE A 285 14.31 12.25 29.30
C PHE A 285 14.01 13.74 29.29
N HIS A 286 13.31 14.23 30.31
CA HIS A 286 12.81 15.61 30.34
C HIS A 286 13.30 16.33 31.58
N ASN A 287 13.69 17.60 31.44
CA ASN A 287 13.93 18.45 32.60
C ASN A 287 12.64 19.23 32.92
N PRO A 288 12.22 19.33 34.21
CA PRO A 288 10.93 19.92 34.59
C PRO A 288 10.61 21.33 34.02
N ASN A 289 11.62 22.12 33.68
CA ASN A 289 11.48 23.48 33.14
C ASN A 289 11.54 23.56 31.61
N GLU A 290 11.65 22.43 30.91
CA GLU A 290 11.71 22.36 29.46
C GLU A 290 10.34 22.10 28.85
N ARG A 291 10.14 22.51 27.60
CA ARG A 291 8.95 22.17 26.83
C ARG A 291 9.13 20.78 26.22
N VAL A 292 8.04 20.02 26.15
CA VAL A 292 7.99 18.79 25.36
C VAL A 292 7.32 19.12 24.04
N TYR A 293 8.07 19.01 22.95
CA TYR A 293 7.56 19.22 21.61
C TYR A 293 7.18 17.89 20.97
N VAL A 294 6.10 17.87 20.20
CA VAL A 294 5.77 16.74 19.33
C VAL A 294 5.66 17.27 17.91
N PHE A 295 6.52 16.73 17.05
CA PHE A 295 6.58 17.04 15.63
C PHE A 295 5.87 15.95 14.83
N SER A 296 5.13 16.35 13.81
CA SER A 296 4.59 15.44 12.80
C SER A 296 4.81 15.98 11.40
N SER A 297 5.16 15.06 10.50
CA SER A 297 5.14 15.21 9.05
C SER A 297 4.11 14.23 8.52
N ILE A 298 3.13 14.73 7.79
CA ILE A 298 2.03 13.97 7.22
C ILE A 298 2.21 13.99 5.71
N PHE A 299 2.28 12.80 5.13
CA PHE A 299 2.25 12.64 3.70
C PHE A 299 0.85 12.99 3.19
N ALA A 300 0.78 13.84 2.15
CA ALA A 300 -0.47 14.26 1.52
C ALA A 300 -0.26 14.65 0.05
N PRO A 301 -1.32 14.53 -0.77
CA PRO A 301 -1.33 15.04 -2.14
C PRO A 301 -1.00 16.52 -2.21
N THR A 302 -0.30 16.89 -3.28
CA THR A 302 -0.03 18.29 -3.59
C THR A 302 -1.35 19.06 -3.67
N ASP A 303 -1.48 20.06 -2.81
CA ASP A 303 -2.62 20.98 -2.68
C ASP A 303 -3.88 20.42 -1.97
N LEU A 304 -3.78 19.34 -1.22
CA LEU A 304 -4.84 19.01 -0.25
C LEU A 304 -4.93 20.15 0.79
N ASN A 305 -6.14 20.55 1.17
CA ASN A 305 -6.36 21.52 2.24
C ASN A 305 -7.09 20.82 3.39
N LYS A 306 -6.37 20.48 4.46
CA LYS A 306 -6.94 19.82 5.63
C LYS A 306 -6.25 20.30 6.90
N ALA A 307 -7.03 20.65 7.91
CA ALA A 307 -6.51 20.95 9.23
C ALA A 307 -6.29 19.65 10.04
N VAL A 308 -5.23 19.64 10.84
CA VAL A 308 -4.81 18.50 11.65
C VAL A 308 -4.57 18.96 13.09
N SER A 309 -4.94 18.10 14.04
CA SER A 309 -4.72 18.31 15.47
C SER A 309 -3.81 17.24 16.05
N HIS A 310 -3.03 17.63 17.07
CA HIS A 310 -2.40 16.70 17.99
C HIS A 310 -3.29 16.54 19.23
N ARG A 311 -3.83 15.33 19.41
CA ARG A 311 -4.59 14.94 20.60
C ARG A 311 -3.64 14.24 21.59
N TRP A 312 -3.29 14.95 22.64
CA TRP A 312 -2.39 14.49 23.70
C TRP A 312 -3.14 13.61 24.68
N ASN A 313 -2.68 12.38 24.85
CA ASN A 313 -3.23 11.42 25.79
C ASN A 313 -2.19 11.04 26.83
N TYR A 314 -2.61 11.03 28.09
CA TYR A 314 -1.84 10.49 29.21
C TYR A 314 -2.44 9.17 29.66
N PHE A 315 -1.60 8.18 29.95
CA PHE A 315 -2.06 6.93 30.53
C PHE A 315 -2.15 7.09 32.05
N ASP A 316 -3.37 7.06 32.59
CA ASP A 316 -3.59 7.10 34.02
C ASP A 316 -3.37 5.70 34.63
N PRO A 317 -2.32 5.49 35.45
CA PRO A 317 -2.05 4.18 36.04
C PRO A 317 -3.12 3.74 37.05
N ALA A 318 -3.88 4.67 37.63
CA ALA A 318 -4.89 4.36 38.64
C ALA A 318 -6.14 3.73 38.01
N THR A 319 -6.55 4.22 36.84
CA THR A 319 -7.71 3.71 36.10
C THR A 319 -7.33 2.72 35.00
N ALA A 320 -6.04 2.62 34.67
CA ALA A 320 -5.50 1.86 33.54
C ALA A 320 -6.12 2.28 32.20
N THR A 321 -6.46 3.57 32.05
CA THR A 321 -7.09 4.13 30.85
C THR A 321 -6.31 5.31 30.29
N TRP A 322 -6.39 5.48 28.97
CA TRP A 322 -5.88 6.68 28.29
C TRP A 322 -6.88 7.83 28.43
N GLN A 323 -6.41 8.97 28.91
CA GLN A 323 -7.22 10.18 29.07
C GLN A 323 -6.70 11.27 28.13
N VAL A 324 -7.60 11.86 27.36
CA VAL A 324 -7.30 13.03 26.54
C VAL A 324 -7.07 14.21 27.48
N THR A 325 -5.88 14.79 27.38
CA THR A 325 -5.47 15.95 28.18
C THR A 325 -5.68 17.25 27.42
N ASP A 326 -5.29 17.27 26.14
CA ASP A 326 -5.40 18.43 25.27
C ASP A 326 -5.58 18.00 23.81
N GLU A 327 -6.25 18.84 23.04
CA GLU A 327 -6.30 18.75 21.58
C GLU A 327 -5.87 20.10 21.00
N ILE A 328 -4.71 20.11 20.34
CA ILE A 328 -4.08 21.34 19.85
C ILE A 328 -4.03 21.28 18.34
N THR A 329 -4.83 22.12 17.69
CA THR A 329 -4.81 22.32 16.22
C THR A 329 -3.64 23.22 15.84
N TYR A 330 -2.99 22.90 14.73
CA TYR A 330 -1.92 23.72 14.18
C TYR A 330 -2.12 23.93 12.69
N GLU A 331 -1.78 25.14 12.23
CA GLU A 331 -1.75 25.44 10.80
C GLU A 331 -0.56 24.75 10.16
N ILE A 332 -0.82 24.18 8.99
CA ILE A 332 0.18 23.39 8.30
C ILE A 332 0.93 24.23 7.30
N VAL A 333 2.26 24.17 7.37
CA VAL A 333 3.16 24.85 6.44
C VAL A 333 3.72 23.81 5.45
N GLY A 334 3.21 23.81 4.22
CA GLY A 334 3.69 22.92 3.16
C GLY A 334 2.75 22.93 1.96
N GLY A 335 3.29 22.86 0.74
CA GLY A 335 2.44 22.99 -0.45
C GLY A 335 3.09 22.81 -1.82
N ARG A 336 4.26 22.19 -1.95
CA ARG A 336 4.76 21.82 -3.30
C ARG A 336 5.36 20.43 -3.43
N ASP A 337 6.02 19.87 -2.43
CA ASP A 337 6.65 18.54 -2.61
C ASP A 337 6.83 17.66 -1.38
N ASN A 338 6.58 18.19 -0.19
CA ASN A 338 7.15 17.61 1.02
C ASN A 338 6.09 17.17 2.05
N GLY A 339 4.79 17.31 1.77
CA GLY A 339 3.70 17.02 2.71
C GLY A 339 3.47 18.12 3.74
N PHE A 340 2.65 17.80 4.72
CA PHE A 340 2.13 18.66 5.76
C PHE A 340 2.98 18.54 7.05
N ARG A 341 3.57 19.64 7.55
CA ARG A 341 4.36 19.62 8.79
C ARG A 341 3.81 20.57 9.82
N GLY A 342 3.88 20.14 11.08
CA GLY A 342 3.69 21.02 12.20
C GLY A 342 4.14 20.38 13.50
N TYR A 343 4.00 21.16 14.56
CA TYR A 343 4.30 20.69 15.90
C TYR A 343 3.36 21.34 16.90
N THR A 344 3.21 20.66 18.02
CA THR A 344 2.59 21.21 19.22
C THR A 344 3.53 20.99 20.39
N TYR A 345 3.32 21.69 21.49
CA TYR A 345 4.13 21.52 22.68
C TYR A 345 3.29 21.60 23.94
N LYS A 346 3.83 21.00 25.00
CA LYS A 346 3.32 21.13 26.36
C LYS A 346 4.38 21.64 27.30
N GLU A 347 3.91 22.37 28.31
CA GLU A 347 4.65 22.75 29.51
C GLU A 347 4.07 21.97 30.69
N ASN A 348 4.85 21.82 31.77
CA ASN A 348 4.40 21.19 33.02
C ASN A 348 3.84 19.76 32.82
N VAL A 349 4.52 18.97 32.00
CA VAL A 349 4.20 17.54 31.80
C VAL A 349 4.52 16.72 33.05
N ILE A 350 3.83 15.59 33.21
CA ILE A 350 4.09 14.62 34.27
C ILE A 350 4.77 13.37 33.71
N ASP A 351 5.56 12.72 34.56
CA ASP A 351 6.21 11.44 34.23
C ASP A 351 5.17 10.35 33.95
N GLY A 352 5.49 9.45 33.02
CA GLY A 352 4.64 8.32 32.67
C GLY A 352 4.48 8.13 31.16
N LEU A 353 3.49 7.31 30.78
CA LEU A 353 3.23 6.96 29.39
C LEU A 353 2.33 8.01 28.72
N TRP A 354 2.77 8.45 27.56
CA TRP A 354 2.09 9.43 26.73
C TRP A 354 1.93 8.89 25.31
N LYS A 355 0.84 9.30 24.67
CA LYS A 355 0.70 9.17 23.23
C LYS A 355 0.07 10.42 22.64
N VAL A 356 0.51 10.80 21.46
CA VAL A 356 -0.12 11.86 20.68
C VAL A 356 -0.75 11.23 19.44
N GLU A 357 -2.07 11.34 19.36
CA GLU A 357 -2.82 10.96 18.17
C GLU A 357 -2.84 12.14 17.20
N VAL A 358 -2.40 11.90 15.96
CA VAL A 358 -2.46 12.88 14.87
C VAL A 358 -3.78 12.65 14.15
N VAL A 359 -4.71 13.59 14.26
CA VAL A 359 -6.10 13.42 13.77
C VAL A 359 -6.53 14.57 12.86
N THR A 360 -7.36 14.29 11.86
CA THR A 360 -8.02 15.36 11.10
C THR A 360 -9.09 16.04 11.95
N THR A 361 -9.19 17.36 11.90
CA THR A 361 -10.11 18.13 12.75
C THR A 361 -11.59 17.93 12.42
N GLU A 362 -11.93 17.65 11.16
CA GLU A 362 -13.33 17.61 10.69
C GLU A 362 -13.97 16.23 10.87
N GLU A 363 -13.26 15.16 10.50
CA GLU A 363 -13.80 13.79 10.53
C GLU A 363 -13.22 12.91 11.65
N ASP A 364 -12.35 13.45 12.50
CA ASP A 364 -11.68 12.71 13.58
C ASP A 364 -10.93 11.46 13.07
N LEU A 365 -10.35 11.55 11.86
CA LEU A 365 -9.66 10.43 11.24
C LEU A 365 -8.23 10.36 11.76
N LEU A 366 -7.87 9.19 12.30
CA LEU A 366 -6.54 8.93 12.84
C LEU A 366 -5.53 8.73 11.71
N LEU A 367 -4.53 9.62 11.64
CA LEU A 367 -3.43 9.58 10.67
C LEU A 367 -2.21 8.82 11.18
N GLY A 368 -2.02 8.80 12.50
CA GLY A 368 -0.93 8.10 13.16
C GLY A 368 -0.88 8.37 14.66
N VAL A 369 -0.03 7.64 15.36
CA VAL A 369 0.15 7.74 16.82
C VAL A 369 1.65 7.85 17.12
N ILE A 370 2.00 8.78 18.00
CA ILE A 370 3.36 9.01 18.48
C ILE A 370 3.40 8.65 19.96
N ASP A 371 3.93 7.48 20.28
CA ASP A 371 4.05 6.98 21.65
C ASP A 371 5.41 7.35 22.26
N PHE A 372 5.41 7.76 23.53
CA PHE A 372 6.62 8.03 24.30
C PHE A 372 6.36 7.94 25.81
N GLU A 373 7.42 7.82 26.59
CA GLU A 373 7.42 7.78 28.05
C GLU A 373 8.26 8.96 28.54
N ILE A 374 7.65 9.85 29.32
CA ILE A 374 8.37 10.98 29.92
C ILE A 374 8.99 10.52 31.23
N ILE A 375 10.28 10.78 31.39
CA ILE A 375 11.06 10.41 32.57
C ILE A 375 11.84 11.64 33.03
N SER A 376 11.57 12.13 34.24
CA SER A 376 12.30 13.25 34.84
C SER A 376 13.60 12.84 35.55
N GLU A 377 13.91 11.55 35.60
CA GLU A 377 15.17 11.04 36.17
C GLU A 377 16.38 11.36 35.28
N THR A 378 17.52 11.65 35.90
CA THR A 378 18.76 11.87 35.14
C THR A 378 19.19 10.57 34.42
N PRO A 379 19.36 10.59 33.09
CA PRO A 379 19.72 9.38 32.36
C PRO A 379 21.12 8.90 32.75
N LYS A 380 21.30 7.58 32.95
CA LYS A 380 22.59 6.96 33.27
C LYS A 380 23.68 7.22 32.22
N LYS A 381 23.28 7.51 30.98
CA LYS A 381 24.15 7.89 29.86
C LYS A 381 23.49 9.06 29.15
N ALA A 382 24.27 10.09 28.82
CA ALA A 382 23.74 11.25 28.10
C ALA A 382 22.98 10.82 26.84
N PRO A 383 21.75 11.31 26.62
CA PRO A 383 20.97 10.94 25.47
C PRO A 383 21.66 11.42 24.20
N LYS A 384 21.62 10.60 23.15
CA LYS A 384 22.16 10.97 21.85
C LYS A 384 21.14 11.88 21.16
N LEU A 385 21.41 13.18 21.20
CA LEU A 385 20.61 14.18 20.49
C LEU A 385 21.03 14.24 19.02
N ILE A 386 20.03 14.24 18.15
CA ILE A 386 20.19 14.48 16.71
C ILE A 386 19.34 15.68 16.33
N THR A 387 19.93 16.59 15.56
CA THR A 387 19.21 17.69 14.93
C THR A 387 19.05 17.41 13.44
N ARG A 388 17.81 17.45 12.95
CA ARG A 388 17.49 17.18 11.55
C ARG A 388 16.57 18.27 10.98
N LYS A 389 16.78 18.62 9.72
CA LYS A 389 15.92 19.51 8.95
C LYS A 389 14.85 18.73 8.20
N PHE A 390 13.62 19.22 8.21
CA PHE A 390 12.45 18.59 7.60
C PHE A 390 11.73 19.52 6.65
#